data_AF-A0AAW2M766-F1
#
_entry.id   AF-A0AAW2M766-F1
#
_cell.length_a   1.000
_cell.length_b   1.000
_cell.length_c   1.000
_cell.angle_alpha   90.00
_cell.angle_beta   90.00
_cell.angle_gamma   90.00
#
_symmetry.space_group_name_H-M   'P 1'
#
loop_
_entity.id
_entity.type
_entity.pdbx_description
1 polymer ?
#
loop_
_entity_poly.entity_id
_entity_poly.type
_entity_poly.pdbx_seq_one_letter_code
_entity_poly.pdbx_strand_id
1 'polypeptide(L)'
;MALLVPAVPAFKNSGTSYTTPTEIDLIGSCLLDMAKKGRFGEEKVDSFNFPLYFTILEELKTIIGRSDNFNIERMEILNNPGKRTLRSANARATYLRAVFEGLLINHFGSEFMDELFELYTKKLAASPHFLDPDNEKSIIIFVLLKRKVE
;
A
#
# COMPACT_ATOMS: atom_id res chain seq x y z
N MET A 1 -0.31 -12.81 21.96
CA MET A 1 -0.41 -11.60 21.12
C MET A 1 -0.88 -12.01 19.75
N ALA A 2 -1.90 -11.36 19.20
CA ALA A 2 -2.37 -11.59 17.84
C ALA A 2 -2.04 -10.37 16.98
N LEU A 3 -1.48 -10.58 15.79
CA LEU A 3 -1.15 -9.53 14.83
C LEU A 3 -1.86 -9.78 13.49
N LEU A 4 -2.28 -8.69 12.85
CA LEU A 4 -2.73 -8.65 11.46
C LEU A 4 -1.74 -7.78 10.70
N VAL A 5 -0.97 -8.41 9.81
CA VAL A 5 0.13 -7.75 9.10
C VAL A 5 -0.22 -7.63 7.62
N PRO A 6 -0.44 -6.42 7.09
CA PRO A 6 -0.57 -6.20 5.65
C PRO A 6 0.68 -6.72 4.92
N ALA A 7 0.47 -7.48 3.86
CA ALA A 7 1.52 -8.22 3.17
C ALA A 7 1.20 -8.39 1.68
N VAL A 8 2.18 -8.87 0.94
CA VAL A 8 2.05 -9.22 -0.48
C VAL A 8 2.34 -10.71 -0.68
N PRO A 9 1.74 -11.34 -1.72
CA PRO A 9 2.07 -12.71 -2.07
C PRO A 9 3.52 -12.82 -2.56
N ALA A 10 4.15 -13.98 -2.34
CA ALA A 10 5.54 -14.22 -2.74
C ALA A 10 5.76 -14.29 -4.26
N PHE A 11 4.71 -14.52 -5.06
CA PHE A 11 4.78 -14.61 -6.52
C PHE A 11 4.39 -13.29 -7.19
N LYS A 12 5.11 -12.92 -8.27
CA LYS A 12 4.80 -11.75 -9.09
C LYS A 12 3.54 -11.97 -9.92
N ASN A 13 2.71 -10.94 -9.89
CA ASN A 13 1.43 -10.80 -10.59
C ASN A 13 1.50 -11.21 -12.07
N SER A 14 0.43 -11.86 -12.55
CA SER A 14 0.00 -11.75 -13.94
C SER A 14 -0.17 -10.26 -14.28
N GLY A 15 0.04 -9.82 -15.53
CA GLY A 15 -0.11 -8.40 -15.92
C GLY A 15 -1.50 -7.77 -15.66
N THR A 16 -2.44 -8.56 -15.11
CA THR A 16 -3.80 -8.20 -14.73
C THR A 16 -4.03 -8.07 -13.22
N SER A 17 -3.07 -8.40 -12.36
CA SER A 17 -3.20 -8.26 -10.89
C SER A 17 -2.38 -7.09 -10.32
N TYR A 18 -2.83 -6.47 -9.22
CA TYR A 18 -2.10 -5.44 -8.46
C TYR A 18 -2.11 -5.71 -6.96
N THR A 19 -1.25 -5.01 -6.23
CA THR A 19 -1.17 -4.97 -4.77
C THR A 19 -1.18 -3.52 -4.30
N THR A 20 -1.33 -3.28 -2.99
CA THR A 20 -1.28 -1.94 -2.40
C THR A 20 0.00 -1.18 -2.78
N PRO A 21 1.21 -1.77 -2.75
CA PRO A 21 2.42 -1.12 -3.28
C PRO A 21 2.26 -0.57 -4.70
N THR A 22 1.76 -1.39 -5.63
CA THR A 22 1.61 -0.96 -7.03
C THR A 22 0.48 0.06 -7.24
N GLU A 23 -0.53 0.09 -6.35
CA GLU A 23 -1.52 1.16 -6.34
C GLU A 23 -0.90 2.49 -5.84
N ILE A 24 0.05 2.43 -4.89
CA ILE A 24 0.81 3.58 -4.44
C ILE A 24 1.78 4.10 -5.52
N ASP A 25 2.35 3.21 -6.35
CA ASP A 25 3.17 3.63 -7.51
C ASP A 25 2.38 4.53 -8.47
N LEU A 26 1.05 4.38 -8.55
CA LEU A 26 0.18 5.26 -9.34
C LEU A 26 0.14 6.68 -8.77
N ILE A 27 0.21 6.86 -7.44
CA ILE A 27 0.41 8.19 -6.81
C ILE A 27 1.79 8.74 -7.21
N GLY A 28 2.84 7.92 -7.14
CA GLY A 28 4.19 8.29 -7.59
C GLY A 28 4.19 8.81 -9.04
N SER A 29 3.46 8.14 -9.93
CA SER A 29 3.29 8.59 -11.32
C SER A 29 2.57 9.94 -11.43
N CYS A 30 1.66 10.26 -10.51
CA CYS A 30 0.98 11.55 -10.48
C CYS A 30 1.92 12.65 -9.99
N LEU A 31 2.74 12.37 -8.96
CA LEU A 31 3.77 13.29 -8.47
C LEU A 31 4.78 13.65 -9.58
N LEU A 32 5.22 12.67 -10.37
CA LEU A 32 6.09 12.91 -11.53
C LEU A 32 5.43 13.81 -12.59
N ASP A 33 4.16 13.60 -12.88
CA ASP A 33 3.43 14.47 -13.83
C ASP A 33 3.30 15.91 -13.30
N MET A 34 3.14 16.08 -11.99
CA MET A 34 3.11 17.40 -11.36
C MET A 34 4.47 18.09 -11.36
N ALA A 35 5.56 17.32 -11.17
CA ALA A 35 6.91 17.84 -11.31
C ALA A 35 7.18 18.32 -12.75
N LYS A 36 6.77 17.53 -13.76
CA LYS A 36 6.86 17.92 -15.18
C LYS A 36 6.06 19.18 -15.54
N LYS A 37 4.98 19.45 -14.80
CA LYS A 37 4.19 20.69 -14.92
C LYS A 37 4.82 21.87 -14.14
N GLY A 38 5.93 21.66 -13.45
CA GLY A 38 6.61 22.70 -12.68
C GLY A 38 5.97 23.04 -11.34
N ARG A 39 5.14 22.14 -10.75
CA ARG A 39 4.59 22.35 -9.40
C ARG A 39 5.66 22.32 -8.32
N PHE A 40 6.66 21.46 -8.51
CA PHE A 40 7.86 21.33 -7.70
C PHE A 40 8.93 20.66 -8.57
N GLY A 41 10.19 20.68 -8.10
CA GLY A 41 11.27 19.99 -8.79
C GLY A 41 11.19 18.47 -8.65
N GLU A 42 11.72 17.75 -9.64
CA GLU A 42 11.73 16.28 -9.67
C GLU A 42 12.53 15.69 -8.49
N GLU A 43 13.53 16.42 -7.97
CA GLU A 43 14.29 16.04 -6.78
C GLU A 43 13.43 15.88 -5.52
N LYS A 44 12.29 16.58 -5.44
CA LYS A 44 11.33 16.36 -4.35
C LYS A 44 10.63 15.01 -4.48
N VAL A 45 10.37 14.54 -5.70
CA VAL A 45 9.80 13.21 -5.91
C VAL A 45 10.84 12.15 -5.56
N ASP A 46 12.09 12.32 -6.02
CA ASP A 46 13.19 11.37 -5.79
C ASP A 46 13.57 11.22 -4.30
N SER A 47 13.44 12.31 -3.52
CA SER A 47 13.72 12.30 -2.09
C SER A 47 12.56 11.77 -1.23
N PHE A 48 11.36 11.62 -1.79
CA PHE A 48 10.20 11.17 -1.06
C PHE A 48 10.05 9.64 -1.14
N ASN A 49 9.80 9.01 0.00
CA ASN A 49 9.43 7.60 0.08
C ASN A 49 8.27 7.43 1.04
N PHE A 50 7.33 6.55 0.70
CA PHE A 50 6.30 6.15 1.66
C PHE A 50 6.94 5.29 2.77
N PRO A 51 6.69 5.58 4.06
CA PRO A 51 7.27 4.83 5.18
C PRO A 51 6.50 3.53 5.42
N LEU A 52 6.41 2.69 4.39
CA LEU A 52 5.63 1.46 4.38
C LEU A 52 6.50 0.29 3.94
N TYR A 53 6.26 -0.86 4.57
CA TYR A 53 6.85 -2.11 4.16
C TYR A 53 5.79 -3.20 4.11
N PHE A 54 5.72 -3.91 2.99
CA PHE A 54 4.80 -5.03 2.81
C PHE A 54 5.62 -6.32 2.71
N THR A 55 5.64 -7.07 3.81
CA THR A 55 6.37 -8.33 3.91
C THR A 55 5.74 -9.42 3.03
N ILE A 56 6.51 -10.48 2.80
CA ILE A 56 5.96 -11.79 2.41
C ILE A 56 5.88 -12.72 3.63
N LEU A 57 5.17 -13.83 3.51
CA LEU A 57 4.98 -14.80 4.62
C LEU A 57 6.31 -15.31 5.19
N GLU A 58 7.21 -15.77 4.31
CA GLU A 58 8.49 -16.36 4.72
C GLU A 58 9.41 -15.36 5.41
N GLU A 59 9.37 -14.10 4.97
CA GLU A 59 10.14 -13.03 5.59
C GLU A 59 9.63 -12.74 7.01
N LEU A 60 8.32 -12.58 7.19
CA LEU A 60 7.74 -12.33 8.51
C LEU A 60 8.03 -13.49 9.48
N LYS A 61 7.89 -14.73 8.99
CA LYS A 61 8.22 -15.94 9.76
C LYS A 61 9.70 -15.95 10.17
N THR A 62 10.59 -15.56 9.26
CA THR A 62 12.03 -15.47 9.54
C THR A 62 12.34 -14.40 10.58
N ILE A 63 11.73 -13.21 10.49
CA ILE A 63 11.90 -12.12 11.44
C ILE A 63 11.47 -12.55 12.85
N ILE A 64 10.29 -13.18 12.97
CA ILE A 64 9.79 -13.66 14.25
C ILE A 64 10.71 -14.74 14.82
N GLY A 65 11.15 -15.69 13.98
CA GLY A 65 12.08 -16.75 14.38
C GLY A 65 13.41 -16.20 14.91
N ARG A 66 13.97 -15.17 14.27
CA ARG A 66 15.21 -14.50 14.71
C ARG A 66 15.09 -13.79 16.05
N SER A 67 13.89 -13.36 16.43
CA SER A 67 13.69 -12.65 17.70
C SER A 67 13.88 -13.54 18.92
N ASP A 68 13.75 -14.86 18.78
CA ASP A 68 13.78 -15.91 19.80
C ASP A 68 12.82 -15.73 21.01
N ASN A 69 12.08 -14.62 21.06
CA ASN A 69 11.21 -14.23 22.17
C ASN A 69 9.81 -14.87 22.13
N PHE A 70 9.41 -15.41 20.98
CA PHE A 70 8.04 -15.86 20.73
C PHE A 70 7.99 -17.22 20.05
N ASN A 71 7.00 -18.02 20.42
CA ASN A 71 6.52 -19.16 19.66
C ASN A 71 5.38 -18.72 18.75
N ILE A 72 5.39 -19.19 17.50
CA ILE A 72 4.26 -19.04 16.56
C ILE A 72 3.27 -20.17 16.84
N GLU A 73 2.15 -19.84 17.48
CA GLU A 73 1.07 -20.79 17.77
C GLU A 73 0.18 -21.03 16.53
N ARG A 74 0.03 -20.00 15.69
CA ARG A 74 -0.76 -20.05 14.47
C ARG A 74 -0.29 -18.95 13.51
N MET A 75 -0.24 -19.26 12.22
CA MET A 75 0.04 -18.27 11.17
C MET A 75 -0.79 -18.63 9.94
N GLU A 76 -1.59 -17.67 9.45
CA GLU A 76 -2.56 -17.89 8.39
C GLU A 76 -2.59 -16.69 7.44
N ILE A 77 -2.84 -16.95 6.15
CA ILE A 77 -3.12 -15.90 5.17
C ILE A 77 -4.64 -15.69 5.14
N LEU A 78 -5.07 -14.48 5.49
CA LEU A 78 -6.45 -14.05 5.41
C LEU A 78 -6.68 -13.30 4.10
N ASN A 79 -7.86 -13.51 3.51
CA ASN A 79 -8.32 -12.65 2.44
C ASN A 79 -8.63 -11.26 3.01
N ASN A 80 -8.17 -10.19 2.34
CA ASN A 80 -8.44 -8.83 2.78
C ASN A 80 -9.91 -8.46 2.46
N PRO A 81 -10.78 -8.28 3.47
CA PRO A 81 -12.18 -7.92 3.23
C PRO A 81 -12.32 -6.52 2.60
N GLY A 82 -11.34 -5.63 2.80
CA GLY A 82 -11.30 -4.29 2.21
C GLY A 82 -11.18 -4.27 0.69
N LYS A 83 -10.79 -5.38 0.04
CA LYS A 83 -10.74 -5.46 -1.43
C LYS A 83 -12.06 -5.12 -2.10
N ARG A 84 -13.18 -5.49 -1.46
CA ARG A 84 -14.53 -5.35 -2.06
C ARG A 84 -15.23 -4.06 -1.68
N THR A 85 -14.65 -3.25 -0.80
CA THR A 85 -15.26 -2.01 -0.30
C THR A 85 -14.95 -0.79 -1.16
N LEU A 86 -13.85 -0.80 -1.93
CA LEU A 86 -13.39 0.32 -2.75
C LEU A 86 -13.64 0.07 -4.25
N ARG A 87 -14.89 0.14 -4.68
CA ARG A 87 -15.30 -0.23 -6.06
C ARG A 87 -15.25 0.89 -7.09
N SER A 88 -15.04 2.14 -6.67
CA SER A 88 -14.96 3.28 -7.59
C SER A 88 -13.63 3.99 -7.45
N ALA A 89 -13.19 4.64 -8.54
CA ALA A 89 -11.99 5.47 -8.54
C ALA A 89 -12.04 6.54 -7.43
N ASN A 90 -13.21 7.17 -7.25
CA ASN A 90 -13.41 8.18 -6.21
C ASN A 90 -13.27 7.59 -4.80
N ALA A 91 -13.89 6.44 -4.51
CA ALA A 91 -13.76 5.80 -3.20
C ALA A 91 -12.31 5.44 -2.87
N ARG A 92 -11.55 4.94 -3.87
CA ARG A 92 -10.11 4.63 -3.73
C ARG A 92 -9.27 5.88 -3.50
N ALA A 93 -9.51 6.92 -4.30
CA ALA A 93 -8.81 8.19 -4.16
C ALA A 93 -9.06 8.82 -2.79
N THR A 94 -10.32 8.86 -2.33
CA THR A 94 -10.67 9.35 -0.99
C THR A 94 -9.98 8.52 0.11
N TYR A 95 -9.98 7.19 -0.01
CA TYR A 95 -9.31 6.33 0.96
C TYR A 95 -7.80 6.62 1.05
N LEU A 96 -7.09 6.62 -0.08
CA LEU A 96 -5.65 6.89 -0.07
C LEU A 96 -5.31 8.33 0.32
N ARG A 97 -6.18 9.29 -0.02
CA ARG A 97 -6.07 10.67 0.46
C ARG A 97 -6.12 10.72 1.98
N ALA A 98 -7.13 10.09 2.59
CA ALA A 98 -7.25 10.05 4.04
C ALA A 98 -6.03 9.41 4.74
N VAL A 99 -5.38 8.43 4.10
CA VAL A 99 -4.21 7.76 4.66
C VAL A 99 -2.92 8.57 4.49
N PHE A 100 -2.71 9.20 3.32
CA PHE A 100 -1.40 9.73 2.94
C PHE A 100 -1.30 11.25 2.81
N GLU A 101 -2.42 11.99 2.77
CA GLU A 101 -2.40 13.43 2.54
C GLU A 101 -1.54 14.17 3.56
N GLY A 102 -1.59 13.82 4.84
CA GLY A 102 -0.73 14.45 5.86
C GLY A 102 0.77 14.29 5.58
N LEU A 103 1.21 13.12 5.09
CA LEU A 103 2.61 12.89 4.72
C LEU A 103 3.00 13.67 3.45
N LEU A 104 2.10 13.71 2.47
CA LEU A 104 2.32 14.41 1.21
C LEU A 104 2.37 15.92 1.42
N ILE A 105 1.50 16.48 2.25
CA ILE A 105 1.52 17.90 2.64
C ILE A 105 2.85 18.27 3.27
N ASN A 106 3.36 17.42 4.17
CA ASN A 106 4.58 17.72 4.91
C ASN A 106 5.82 17.82 4.00
N HIS A 107 5.82 17.14 2.85
CA HIS A 107 6.95 17.12 1.91
C HIS A 107 6.75 18.04 0.68
N PHE A 108 5.55 18.00 0.09
CA PHE A 108 5.23 18.68 -1.16
C PHE A 108 4.47 20.01 -0.96
N GLY A 109 3.87 20.24 0.21
CA GLY A 109 3.00 21.39 0.47
C GLY A 109 1.51 21.12 0.20
N SER A 110 0.62 21.86 0.85
CA SER A 110 -0.83 21.65 0.77
C SER A 110 -1.49 22.19 -0.50
N GLU A 111 -0.86 23.16 -1.14
CA GLU A 111 -1.40 23.90 -2.30
C GLU A 111 -1.75 23.03 -3.51
N PHE A 112 -1.17 21.83 -3.62
CA PHE A 112 -1.33 20.95 -4.76
C PHE A 112 -2.09 19.65 -4.48
N MET A 113 -2.58 19.44 -3.25
CA MET A 113 -3.20 18.16 -2.87
C MET A 113 -4.50 17.88 -3.64
N ASP A 114 -5.32 18.90 -3.87
CA ASP A 114 -6.53 18.74 -4.67
C ASP A 114 -6.20 18.33 -6.11
N GLU A 115 -5.25 19.01 -6.76
CA GLU A 115 -4.81 18.65 -8.12
C GLU A 115 -4.23 17.22 -8.17
N LEU A 116 -3.42 16.85 -7.16
CA LEU A 116 -2.82 15.52 -7.06
C LEU A 116 -3.89 14.42 -7.01
N PHE A 117 -4.87 14.57 -6.11
CA PHE A 117 -5.90 13.55 -5.93
C PHE A 117 -6.95 13.54 -7.05
N GLU A 118 -7.20 14.67 -7.71
CA GLU A 118 -7.97 14.70 -8.96
C GLU A 118 -7.26 13.95 -10.09
N LEU A 119 -5.95 14.18 -10.27
CA LEU A 119 -5.14 13.46 -11.25
C LEU A 119 -5.10 11.97 -10.95
N TYR A 120 -4.89 11.60 -9.69
CA TYR A 120 -4.92 10.23 -9.22
C TYR A 120 -6.26 9.54 -9.53
N THR A 121 -7.37 10.22 -9.22
CA THR A 121 -8.73 9.72 -9.53
C THR A 121 -8.91 9.49 -11.03
N LYS A 122 -8.42 10.40 -11.88
CA LYS A 122 -8.47 10.25 -13.35
C LYS A 122 -7.66 9.05 -13.82
N LYS A 123 -6.46 8.84 -13.29
CA LYS A 123 -5.63 7.68 -13.65
C LYS A 123 -6.25 6.34 -13.21
N LEU A 124 -6.85 6.31 -12.01
CA LEU A 124 -7.63 5.15 -11.56
C LEU A 124 -8.81 4.86 -12.50
N ALA A 125 -9.59 5.88 -12.86
CA ALA A 125 -10.74 5.73 -13.74
C ALA A 125 -10.35 5.25 -15.16
N ALA A 126 -9.16 5.65 -15.64
CA ALA A 126 -8.64 5.22 -16.94
C ALA A 126 -8.10 3.78 -16.94
N SER A 127 -7.97 3.14 -15.77
CA SER A 127 -7.38 1.81 -15.63
C SER A 127 -8.38 0.83 -15.00
N PRO A 128 -9.13 0.06 -15.82
CA PRO A 128 -10.10 -0.94 -15.33
C PRO A 128 -9.47 -1.96 -14.36
N HIS A 129 -8.17 -2.18 -14.50
CA HIS A 129 -7.36 -3.04 -13.66
C HIS A 129 -7.49 -2.75 -12.17
N PHE A 130 -7.45 -1.47 -11.76
CA PHE A 130 -7.57 -1.09 -10.34
C PHE A 130 -9.02 -1.12 -9.84
N LEU A 131 -10.01 -1.11 -10.73
CA LEU A 131 -11.42 -1.06 -10.35
C LEU A 131 -12.03 -2.43 -10.11
N ASP A 132 -11.40 -3.48 -10.63
CA ASP A 132 -11.80 -4.86 -10.38
C ASP A 132 -11.20 -5.37 -9.05
N PRO A 133 -12.03 -5.69 -8.04
CA PRO A 133 -11.55 -6.20 -6.76
C PRO A 133 -10.89 -7.58 -6.86
N ASP A 134 -11.18 -8.36 -7.89
CA ASP A 134 -10.59 -9.69 -8.07
C ASP A 134 -9.14 -9.60 -8.56
N ASN A 135 -8.73 -8.43 -9.09
CA ASN A 135 -7.35 -8.13 -9.46
C ASN A 135 -6.48 -7.69 -8.27
N GLU A 136 -7.08 -7.33 -7.13
CA GLU A 136 -6.34 -6.95 -5.92
C GLU A 136 -5.81 -8.21 -5.20
N LYS A 137 -4.50 -8.34 -5.07
CA LYS A 137 -3.83 -9.53 -4.51
C LYS A 137 -3.13 -9.30 -3.17
N SER A 138 -3.23 -8.12 -2.56
CA SER A 138 -2.70 -7.91 -1.21
C SER A 138 -3.36 -8.84 -0.20
N ILE A 139 -2.59 -9.25 0.80
CA ILE A 139 -3.00 -10.22 1.79
C ILE A 139 -2.85 -9.64 3.19
N ILE A 140 -3.50 -10.26 4.15
CA ILE A 140 -3.25 -10.00 5.56
C ILE A 140 -2.71 -11.30 6.16
N ILE A 141 -1.53 -11.25 6.75
CA ILE A 141 -1.01 -12.37 7.52
C ILE A 141 -1.52 -12.21 8.95
N PHE A 142 -2.33 -13.18 9.38
CA PHE A 142 -2.66 -13.34 10.79
C PHE A 142 -1.57 -14.17 11.46
N VAL A 143 -1.10 -13.71 12.62
CA VAL A 143 -0.17 -14.50 13.45
C VAL A 143 -0.57 -14.43 14.92
N LEU A 144 -0.67 -15.60 15.55
CA LEU A 144 -0.83 -15.76 16.99
C LEU A 144 0.51 -16.14 17.60
N LEU A 145 1.00 -15.28 18.49
CA LEU A 145 2.28 -15.41 19.16
C LEU A 145 2.08 -15.67 20.65
N LYS A 146 2.82 -16.64 21.18
CA LYS A 146 2.97 -16.87 22.61
C LYS A 146 4.38 -16.47 23.03
N ARG A 147 4.51 -15.60 24.04
CA ARG A 147 5.81 -15.23 24.59
C ARG A 147 6.45 -16.47 25.20
N LYS A 148 7.75 -16.69 24.94
CA LYS A 148 8.51 -17.69 25.68
C LYS A 148 8.67 -17.22 27.13
N VAL A 149 8.46 -18.15 28.06
CA VAL A 149 8.77 -17.93 29.47
C VAL A 149 10.17 -18.50 29.65
N GLU A 150 11.05 -17.74 30.31
CA GLU A 150 12.38 -18.24 30.72
C GLU A 150 12.23 -19.45 31.65
#